data_AF-A0AAP0QHC9-F1
#
_entry.id   AF-A0AAP0QHC9-F1
#
_cell.length_a   1.000
_cell.length_b   1.000
_cell.length_c   1.000
_cell.angle_alpha   90.00
_cell.angle_beta   90.00
_cell.angle_gamma   90.00
#
_symmetry.space_group_name_H-M   'P 1'
#
loop_
_entity.id
_entity.type
_entity.pdbx_description
1 polymer ?
#
loop_
_entity_poly.entity_id
_entity_poly.type
_entity_poly.pdbx_seq_one_letter_code
_entity_poly.pdbx_strand_id
1 'polypeptide(L)'
;MQPRLTMENCGGKIDAFLSRTYYLNGGYDNREGMLKLSALMEHIEVRIFYLSVPQEALLDVASTLAICAQTQKGRNRIIIEKPFGFDALSSHWLTKALLSKFQEKQLYRIDHLLGKNLIENLTVLRVEIRIQFRHVPGNIYHDRFGHNINLATNELILRDVPDEAILVVNNKVPGLGLQLDASELNLLYKDKYNAEVPDSYEHLLLDVIDGDNHLFVRSDELTAAWNILNPVLQEIDKNDIAPELYELGGRGPVGAYYLSAKHGVQWTED
;
A
#
# COMPACT_ATOMS: atom_id res chain seq x y z
N MET A 1 19.61 0.16 -20.15
CA MET A 1 18.68 1.25 -19.75
C MET A 1 18.29 2.01 -21.00
N GLN A 2 17.00 2.03 -21.36
CA GLN A 2 16.53 2.89 -22.46
C GLN A 2 16.53 4.37 -22.01
N PRO A 3 16.81 5.31 -22.91
CA PRO A 3 16.87 6.73 -22.57
C PRO A 3 15.48 7.32 -22.28
N ARG A 4 15.48 8.28 -21.33
CA ARG A 4 14.34 9.00 -20.75
C ARG A 4 13.37 9.57 -21.82
N LEU A 5 12.10 9.69 -21.46
CA LEU A 5 11.14 10.54 -22.16
C LEU A 5 11.43 12.01 -21.75
N THR A 6 12.05 12.78 -22.64
CA THR A 6 12.15 14.24 -22.52
C THR A 6 11.07 14.90 -23.38
N MET A 7 10.63 16.12 -23.08
CA MET A 7 9.65 16.83 -23.94
C MET A 7 10.04 16.84 -25.43
N GLU A 8 11.34 16.86 -25.73
CA GLU A 8 11.90 16.79 -27.09
C GLU A 8 11.77 15.41 -27.77
N ASN A 9 11.70 14.32 -27.00
CA ASN A 9 11.57 12.93 -27.48
C ASN A 9 10.17 12.33 -27.24
N CYS A 10 9.24 13.10 -26.65
CA CYS A 10 7.91 12.63 -26.29
C CYS A 10 6.99 12.46 -27.49
N GLY A 11 7.02 13.36 -28.48
CA GLY A 11 6.06 13.37 -29.60
C GLY A 11 5.96 12.03 -30.32
N GLY A 12 7.08 11.54 -30.86
CA GLY A 12 7.10 10.27 -31.59
C GLY A 12 6.79 9.03 -30.73
N LYS A 13 7.11 9.06 -29.43
CA LYS A 13 6.79 7.98 -28.49
C LYS A 13 5.31 7.99 -28.09
N ILE A 14 4.70 9.17 -27.93
CA ILE A 14 3.27 9.34 -27.68
C ILE A 14 2.48 8.85 -28.88
N ASP A 15 2.86 9.23 -30.10
CA ASP A 15 2.16 8.77 -31.31
C ASP A 15 2.23 7.24 -31.45
N ALA A 16 3.41 6.65 -31.18
CA ALA A 16 3.59 5.20 -31.19
C ALA A 16 2.81 4.48 -30.07
N PHE A 17 2.54 5.15 -28.94
CA PHE A 17 1.68 4.64 -27.88
C PHE A 17 0.21 4.73 -28.29
N LEU A 18 -0.25 5.90 -28.72
CA LEU A 18 -1.63 6.14 -29.13
C LEU A 18 -2.03 5.27 -30.33
N SER A 19 -1.11 4.99 -31.26
CA SER A 19 -1.36 4.06 -32.37
C SER A 19 -1.63 2.61 -31.93
N ARG A 20 -1.37 2.28 -30.66
CA ARG A 20 -1.65 0.97 -30.04
C ARG A 20 -2.86 1.01 -29.10
N THR A 21 -3.51 2.16 -28.96
CA THR A 21 -4.71 2.33 -28.14
C THR A 21 -5.96 2.23 -29.01
N TYR A 22 -6.95 1.50 -28.52
CA TYR A 22 -8.21 1.28 -29.23
C TYR A 22 -9.36 1.52 -28.25
N TYR A 23 -10.44 2.10 -28.76
CA TYR A 23 -11.69 2.24 -28.02
C TYR A 23 -12.75 1.34 -28.63
N LEU A 24 -13.44 0.59 -27.78
CA LEU A 24 -14.57 -0.27 -28.15
C LEU A 24 -15.78 0.15 -27.33
N ASN A 25 -16.86 0.55 -27.99
CA ASN A 25 -18.14 0.72 -27.32
C ASN A 25 -18.76 -0.67 -27.06
N GLY A 26 -18.84 -1.04 -25.79
CA GLY A 26 -19.37 -2.33 -25.34
C GLY A 26 -20.89 -2.51 -25.52
N GLY A 27 -21.62 -1.44 -25.83
CA GLY A 27 -23.08 -1.44 -25.88
C GLY A 27 -23.73 -1.40 -24.49
N TYR A 28 -25.00 -1.79 -24.42
CA TYR A 28 -25.78 -1.84 -23.18
C TYR A 28 -25.74 -3.23 -22.51
N ASP A 29 -25.31 -4.26 -23.23
CA ASP A 29 -25.13 -5.62 -22.74
C ASP A 29 -23.63 -5.94 -22.64
N ASN A 30 -23.15 -6.16 -21.42
CA ASN A 30 -21.77 -6.54 -21.15
C ASN A 30 -21.33 -7.75 -21.98
N ARG A 31 -22.23 -8.70 -22.26
CA ARG A 31 -21.88 -9.92 -22.99
C ARG A 31 -21.51 -9.65 -24.44
N GLU A 32 -22.29 -8.81 -25.12
CA GLU A 32 -22.01 -8.44 -26.51
C GLU A 32 -20.67 -7.70 -26.61
N GLY A 33 -20.44 -6.72 -25.73
CA GLY A 33 -19.19 -5.98 -25.66
C GLY A 33 -17.99 -6.88 -25.39
N MET A 34 -18.12 -7.82 -24.46
CA MET A 34 -17.04 -8.73 -24.08
C MET A 34 -16.70 -9.75 -25.18
N LEU A 35 -17.68 -10.18 -25.97
CA LEU A 35 -17.44 -11.02 -27.15
C LEU A 35 -16.67 -10.26 -28.24
N LYS A 36 -17.05 -8.99 -28.50
CA LYS A 36 -16.31 -8.11 -29.43
C LYS A 36 -14.88 -7.88 -28.96
N LEU A 37 -14.69 -7.65 -27.66
CA LEU A 37 -13.36 -7.50 -27.05
C LEU A 37 -12.53 -8.79 -27.20
N SER A 38 -13.13 -9.95 -26.94
CA SER A 38 -12.45 -11.25 -27.06
C SER A 38 -11.95 -11.52 -28.48
N ALA A 39 -12.76 -11.16 -29.48
CA ALA A 39 -12.39 -11.27 -30.90
C ALA A 39 -11.22 -10.34 -31.26
N LEU A 40 -11.24 -9.08 -30.79
CA LEU A 40 -10.14 -8.13 -31.02
C LEU A 40 -8.81 -8.61 -30.41
N MET A 41 -8.89 -9.36 -29.30
CA MET A 41 -7.73 -9.88 -28.58
C MET A 41 -7.33 -11.31 -28.98
N GLU A 42 -7.87 -11.88 -30.07
CA GLU A 42 -7.70 -13.30 -30.44
C GLU A 42 -6.22 -13.75 -30.44
N HIS A 43 -5.33 -12.92 -30.97
CA HIS A 43 -3.89 -13.21 -31.07
C HIS A 43 -3.07 -12.83 -29.82
N ILE A 44 -3.71 -12.26 -28.79
CA ILE A 44 -3.02 -11.83 -27.56
C ILE A 44 -3.00 -12.99 -26.57
N GLU A 45 -1.80 -13.53 -26.32
CA GLU A 45 -1.58 -14.63 -25.37
C GLU A 45 -1.66 -14.19 -23.91
N VAL A 46 -1.20 -12.99 -23.57
CA VAL A 46 -1.26 -12.46 -22.20
C VAL A 46 -2.30 -11.35 -22.15
N ARG A 47 -3.46 -11.65 -21.58
CA ARG A 47 -4.58 -10.71 -21.47
C ARG A 47 -4.63 -10.15 -20.04
N ILE A 48 -4.48 -8.84 -19.92
CA ILE A 48 -4.62 -8.11 -18.65
C ILE A 48 -5.92 -7.31 -18.75
N PHE A 49 -6.81 -7.52 -17.78
CA PHE A 49 -8.09 -6.83 -17.69
C PHE A 49 -8.10 -5.94 -16.46
N TYR A 50 -8.10 -4.63 -16.68
CA TYR A 50 -8.24 -3.65 -15.60
C TYR A 50 -9.71 -3.30 -15.41
N LEU A 51 -10.30 -3.73 -14.29
CA LEU A 51 -11.72 -3.47 -13.98
C LEU A 51 -11.88 -2.12 -13.27
N SER A 52 -11.74 -1.04 -14.03
CA SER A 52 -12.00 0.33 -13.55
C SER A 52 -13.50 0.65 -13.68
N VAL A 53 -14.31 -0.05 -12.88
CA VAL A 53 -15.78 0.06 -12.87
C VAL A 53 -16.28 0.27 -11.43
N PRO A 54 -17.47 0.86 -11.24
CA PRO A 54 -18.08 0.94 -9.92
C PRO A 54 -18.25 -0.45 -9.28
N GLN A 55 -18.19 -0.51 -7.94
CA GLN A 55 -18.20 -1.75 -7.18
C GLN A 55 -19.47 -2.59 -7.44
N GLU A 56 -20.60 -1.92 -7.68
CA GLU A 56 -21.89 -2.54 -7.95
C GLU A 56 -21.90 -3.30 -9.29
N ALA A 57 -21.09 -2.87 -10.25
CA ALA A 57 -20.96 -3.47 -11.57
C ALA A 57 -19.84 -4.53 -11.64
N LEU A 58 -18.93 -4.55 -10.66
CA LEU A 58 -17.72 -5.37 -10.68
C LEU A 58 -18.01 -6.86 -10.93
N LEU A 59 -18.95 -7.45 -10.19
CA LEU A 59 -19.25 -8.87 -10.31
C LEU A 59 -19.92 -9.24 -11.64
N ASP A 60 -20.76 -8.36 -12.18
CA ASP A 60 -21.41 -8.59 -13.48
C ASP A 60 -20.39 -8.55 -14.62
N VAL A 61 -19.51 -7.54 -14.61
CA VAL A 61 -18.42 -7.41 -15.58
C VAL A 61 -17.45 -8.58 -15.47
N ALA A 62 -17.01 -8.92 -14.25
CA ALA A 62 -16.08 -10.01 -14.00
C ALA A 62 -16.66 -11.38 -14.40
N SER A 63 -17.94 -11.62 -14.12
CA SER A 63 -18.62 -12.86 -14.53
C SER A 63 -18.71 -12.98 -16.04
N THR A 64 -19.05 -11.89 -16.71
CA THR A 64 -19.17 -11.86 -18.17
C THR A 64 -17.81 -12.03 -18.86
N LEU A 65 -16.77 -11.36 -18.33
CA LEU A 65 -15.38 -11.53 -18.74
C LEU A 65 -14.93 -12.97 -18.62
N ALA A 66 -15.23 -13.60 -17.47
CA ALA A 66 -14.82 -14.97 -17.20
C ALA A 66 -15.33 -15.96 -18.26
N ILE A 67 -16.54 -15.73 -18.77
CA ILE A 67 -17.22 -16.58 -19.75
C ILE A 67 -16.77 -16.25 -21.18
N CYS A 68 -16.60 -14.97 -21.53
CA CYS A 68 -16.51 -14.54 -22.93
C CYS A 68 -15.09 -14.16 -23.39
N ALA A 69 -14.25 -13.59 -22.52
CA ALA A 69 -13.00 -12.93 -22.92
C ALA A 69 -11.71 -13.58 -22.40
N GLN A 70 -11.78 -14.58 -21.52
CA GLN A 70 -10.56 -15.28 -21.10
C GLN A 70 -9.94 -16.08 -22.26
N THR A 71 -8.63 -15.94 -22.46
CA THR A 71 -7.88 -16.84 -23.34
C THR A 71 -7.76 -18.23 -22.71
N GLN A 72 -7.86 -19.27 -23.53
CA GLN A 72 -7.67 -20.67 -23.10
C GLN A 72 -6.23 -21.15 -23.28
N LYS A 73 -5.44 -20.47 -24.11
CA LYS A 73 -4.07 -20.88 -24.47
C LYS A 73 -2.97 -20.11 -23.74
N GLY A 74 -3.32 -18.97 -23.17
CA GLY A 74 -2.35 -18.06 -22.56
C GLY A 74 -2.70 -17.71 -21.11
N ARG A 75 -2.26 -16.53 -20.67
CA ARG A 75 -2.44 -16.07 -19.29
C ARG A 75 -3.51 -14.99 -19.24
N ASN A 76 -4.41 -15.08 -18.26
CA ASN A 76 -5.38 -14.03 -17.96
C ASN A 76 -5.04 -13.46 -16.58
N ARG A 77 -4.95 -12.14 -16.49
CA ARG A 77 -4.73 -11.39 -15.25
C ARG A 77 -5.84 -10.36 -15.10
N ILE A 78 -6.45 -10.31 -13.93
CA ILE A 78 -7.64 -9.50 -13.65
C ILE A 78 -7.28 -8.58 -12.49
N ILE A 79 -7.21 -7.29 -12.79
CA ILE A 79 -6.92 -6.23 -11.83
C ILE A 79 -8.24 -5.70 -11.28
N ILE A 80 -8.33 -5.61 -9.95
CA ILE A 80 -9.52 -5.17 -9.22
C ILE A 80 -9.12 -4.08 -8.26
N GLU A 81 -9.88 -2.99 -8.24
CA GLU A 81 -9.71 -1.87 -7.33
C GLU A 81 -10.50 -2.06 -6.02
N LYS A 82 -10.06 -1.37 -4.98
CA LYS A 82 -10.82 -1.25 -3.72
C LYS A 82 -12.13 -0.48 -3.96
N PRO A 83 -13.19 -0.71 -3.15
CA PRO A 83 -13.23 -1.49 -1.90
C PRO A 83 -13.38 -3.00 -2.11
N PHE A 84 -12.68 -3.80 -1.30
CA PHE A 84 -12.80 -5.27 -1.31
C PHE A 84 -13.86 -5.76 -0.32
N GLY A 85 -15.09 -5.23 -0.47
CA GLY A 85 -16.17 -5.37 0.51
C GLY A 85 -16.19 -4.22 1.52
N PHE A 86 -17.32 -4.10 2.22
CA PHE A 86 -17.57 -3.06 3.23
C PHE A 86 -17.59 -3.61 4.66
N ASP A 87 -17.71 -4.94 4.78
CA ASP A 87 -17.67 -5.70 6.02
C ASP A 87 -17.12 -7.11 5.73
N ALA A 88 -16.93 -7.93 6.77
CA ALA A 88 -16.42 -9.29 6.60
C ALA A 88 -17.32 -10.16 5.70
N LEU A 89 -18.64 -9.95 5.74
CA LEU A 89 -19.61 -10.77 5.02
C LEU A 89 -19.58 -10.46 3.51
N SER A 90 -19.72 -9.19 3.15
CA SER A 90 -19.66 -8.69 1.77
C SER A 90 -18.31 -8.97 1.13
N SER A 91 -17.20 -8.82 1.87
CA SER A 91 -15.86 -9.20 1.41
C SER A 91 -15.75 -10.70 1.12
N HIS A 92 -16.30 -11.54 2.01
CA HIS A 92 -16.34 -12.99 1.80
C HIS A 92 -17.15 -13.36 0.54
N TRP A 93 -18.33 -12.77 0.35
CA TRP A 93 -19.16 -13.02 -0.84
C TRP A 93 -18.50 -12.56 -2.13
N LEU A 94 -17.91 -11.37 -2.15
CA LEU A 94 -17.15 -10.85 -3.29
C LEU A 94 -16.01 -11.81 -3.65
N THR A 95 -15.21 -12.18 -2.66
CA THR A 95 -14.07 -13.08 -2.83
C THR A 95 -14.50 -14.44 -3.33
N LYS A 96 -15.55 -15.02 -2.75
CA LYS A 96 -16.11 -16.31 -3.16
C LYS A 96 -16.66 -16.27 -4.59
N ALA A 97 -17.35 -15.20 -4.96
CA ALA A 97 -17.87 -15.02 -6.31
C ALA A 97 -16.74 -14.93 -7.34
N LEU A 98 -15.70 -14.14 -7.08
CA LEU A 98 -14.52 -14.04 -7.93
C LEU A 98 -13.78 -15.39 -8.04
N LEU A 99 -13.54 -16.07 -6.93
CA LEU A 99 -12.85 -17.36 -6.92
C LEU A 99 -13.66 -18.52 -7.53
N SER A 100 -14.97 -18.36 -7.68
CA SER A 100 -15.79 -19.30 -8.46
C SER A 100 -15.54 -19.21 -9.98
N LYS A 101 -14.90 -18.12 -10.44
CA LYS A 101 -14.67 -17.81 -11.86
C LYS A 101 -13.19 -17.72 -12.24
N PHE A 102 -12.34 -17.35 -11.29
CA PHE A 102 -10.91 -17.12 -11.48
C PHE A 102 -10.10 -17.88 -10.43
N GLN A 103 -8.87 -18.22 -10.79
CA GLN A 103 -7.89 -18.74 -9.84
C GLN A 103 -7.24 -17.57 -9.07
N GLU A 104 -6.83 -17.79 -7.82
CA GLU A 104 -6.21 -16.73 -6.99
C GLU A 104 -5.03 -16.06 -7.69
N LYS A 105 -4.15 -16.82 -8.36
CA LYS A 105 -3.01 -16.29 -9.13
C LYS A 105 -3.37 -15.41 -10.32
N GLN A 106 -4.64 -15.37 -10.73
CA GLN A 106 -5.13 -14.51 -11.80
C GLN A 106 -5.65 -13.17 -11.26
N LEU A 107 -5.88 -13.06 -9.94
CA LEU A 107 -6.50 -11.90 -9.31
C LEU A 107 -5.42 -10.98 -8.73
N TYR A 108 -5.47 -9.72 -9.14
CA TYR A 108 -4.56 -8.66 -8.72
C TYR A 108 -5.40 -7.58 -8.03
N ARG A 109 -5.53 -7.67 -6.71
CA ARG A 109 -6.30 -6.73 -5.89
C ARG A 109 -5.40 -5.55 -5.52
N ILE A 110 -5.63 -4.40 -6.17
CA ILE A 110 -4.83 -3.20 -5.95
C ILE A 110 -5.17 -2.58 -4.60
N ASP A 111 -4.18 -2.56 -3.73
CA ASP A 111 -4.04 -1.48 -2.77
C ASP A 111 -2.85 -0.63 -3.20
N HIS A 112 -3.10 0.58 -3.70
CA HIS A 112 -2.06 1.52 -4.12
C HIS A 112 -1.05 1.87 -2.99
N LEU A 113 -1.37 1.57 -1.72
CA LEU A 113 -0.41 1.68 -0.61
C LEU A 113 0.58 0.50 -0.53
N LEU A 114 0.42 -0.54 -1.35
CA LEU A 114 1.42 -1.62 -1.44
C LEU A 114 2.39 -1.37 -2.59
N GLY A 115 1.93 -0.67 -3.64
CA GLY A 115 2.71 -0.34 -4.83
C GLY A 115 3.71 0.80 -4.66
N LYS A 116 3.60 1.53 -3.55
CA LYS A 116 4.52 2.61 -3.22
C LYS A 116 5.78 2.00 -2.64
N ASN A 117 6.93 2.57 -3.04
CA ASN A 117 8.20 2.20 -2.41
C ASN A 117 8.10 2.43 -0.89
N LEU A 118 8.91 1.74 -0.07
CA LEU A 118 8.92 1.87 1.40
C LEU A 118 8.91 3.34 1.88
N ILE A 119 9.50 4.23 1.10
CA ILE A 119 9.54 5.69 1.30
C ILE A 119 8.19 6.34 0.94
N GLU A 120 7.62 6.04 -0.24
CA GLU A 120 6.32 6.58 -0.65
C GLU A 120 5.14 6.05 0.17
N ASN A 121 5.27 4.83 0.74
CA ASN A 121 4.30 4.26 1.69
C ASN A 121 4.11 5.18 2.90
N LEU A 122 5.15 5.93 3.26
CA LEU A 122 5.14 6.91 4.35
C LEU A 122 4.69 8.28 3.83
N THR A 123 4.95 8.57 2.55
CA THR A 123 4.63 9.83 1.87
C THR A 123 3.16 10.16 1.75
N VAL A 124 2.35 9.23 1.28
CA VAL A 124 0.97 9.60 0.93
C VAL A 124 0.05 9.74 2.14
N LEU A 125 0.45 9.26 3.31
CA LEU A 125 -0.37 9.34 4.51
C LEU A 125 0.11 10.37 5.54
N ARG A 126 1.20 11.12 5.30
CA ARG A 126 1.94 11.81 6.40
C ARG A 126 2.11 10.86 7.59
N VAL A 127 2.46 9.61 7.29
CA VAL A 127 2.54 8.56 8.31
C VAL A 127 3.99 8.46 8.76
N GLU A 128 4.16 8.59 10.07
CA GLU A 128 5.38 8.24 10.75
C GLU A 128 5.22 6.82 11.30
N ILE A 129 6.07 5.90 10.87
CA ILE A 129 6.20 4.59 11.50
C ILE A 129 7.39 4.66 12.45
N ARG A 130 7.09 4.66 13.76
CA ARG A 130 8.11 4.63 14.81
C ARG A 130 8.22 3.24 15.40
N ILE A 131 9.38 2.62 15.25
CA ILE A 131 9.71 1.32 15.84
C ILE A 131 10.61 1.56 17.04
N GLN A 132 10.04 1.43 18.25
CA GLN A 132 10.79 1.50 19.50
C GLN A 132 11.32 0.11 19.87
N PHE A 133 12.65 -0.04 19.96
CA PHE A 133 13.25 -1.30 20.35
C PHE A 133 13.11 -1.55 21.85
N ARG A 134 13.01 -2.82 22.26
CA ARG A 134 12.92 -3.18 23.68
C ARG A 134 14.17 -2.72 24.43
N HIS A 135 13.97 -2.31 25.68
CA HIS A 135 15.08 -2.00 26.58
C HIS A 135 16.03 -3.20 26.73
N VAL A 136 17.34 -2.94 26.69
CA VAL A 136 18.36 -3.97 26.88
C VAL A 136 18.46 -4.30 28.38
N PRO A 137 18.13 -5.54 28.82
CA PRO A 137 18.21 -5.92 30.23
C PRO A 137 19.65 -5.82 30.74
N GLY A 138 19.85 -5.21 31.92
CA GLY A 138 21.17 -5.12 32.54
C GLY A 138 22.08 -4.03 31.98
N ASN A 139 21.50 -2.92 31.51
CA ASN A 139 22.27 -1.78 31.02
C ASN A 139 23.20 -1.20 32.12
N ILE A 140 24.49 -1.55 32.04
CA ILE A 140 25.54 -1.11 32.97
C ILE A 140 25.83 0.41 32.91
N TYR A 141 25.22 1.12 31.96
CA TYR A 141 25.38 2.57 31.76
C TYR A 141 24.21 3.40 32.30
N HIS A 142 23.29 2.81 33.07
CA HIS A 142 22.08 3.52 33.56
C HIS A 142 22.37 4.83 34.30
N ASP A 143 23.49 4.92 35.04
CA ASP A 143 23.93 6.12 35.77
C ASP A 143 24.76 7.10 34.92
N ARG A 144 25.03 6.80 33.65
CA ARG A 144 25.97 7.54 32.79
C ARG A 144 25.36 8.05 31.48
N PHE A 145 24.04 8.00 31.35
CA PHE A 145 23.33 8.77 30.34
C PHE A 145 23.45 10.27 30.69
N GLY A 146 23.64 11.13 29.67
CA GLY A 146 23.48 12.58 29.84
C GLY A 146 22.05 12.95 30.29
N HIS A 147 21.72 14.24 30.27
CA HIS A 147 20.45 14.82 30.79
C HIS A 147 19.12 14.18 30.31
N ASN A 148 19.12 13.19 29.42
CA ASN A 148 17.94 12.49 28.92
C ASN A 148 18.00 10.98 29.21
N ILE A 149 17.55 10.59 30.40
CA ILE A 149 17.37 9.18 30.84
C ILE A 149 16.33 8.45 29.95
N ASN A 150 15.50 9.20 29.22
CA ASN A 150 14.38 8.69 28.42
C ASN A 150 14.76 8.13 27.04
N LEU A 151 16.01 8.30 26.57
CA LEU A 151 16.45 7.90 25.22
C LEU A 151 17.11 6.51 25.14
N ALA A 152 17.05 5.68 26.19
CA ALA A 152 17.82 4.44 26.27
C ALA A 152 17.41 3.33 25.26
N THR A 153 16.29 3.50 24.55
CA THR A 153 15.86 2.58 23.49
C THR A 153 16.26 3.13 22.14
N ASN A 154 16.89 2.31 21.31
CA ASN A 154 17.05 2.68 19.90
C ASN A 154 15.68 2.84 19.27
N GLU A 155 15.57 3.73 18.29
CA GLU A 155 14.33 3.97 17.55
C GLU A 155 14.62 4.00 16.05
N LEU A 156 13.77 3.33 15.27
CA LEU A 156 13.74 3.50 13.82
C LEU A 156 12.49 4.27 13.45
N ILE A 157 12.68 5.47 12.92
CA ILE A 157 11.63 6.36 12.45
C ILE A 157 11.65 6.31 10.93
N LEU A 158 10.54 5.92 10.34
CA LEU A 158 10.32 5.96 8.91
C LEU A 158 9.27 7.03 8.66
N ARG A 159 9.59 8.05 7.85
CA ARG A 159 8.66 9.17 7.55
C ARG A 159 8.87 9.68 6.13
N ASP A 160 8.01 10.60 5.69
CA ASP A 160 7.98 11.12 4.31
C ASP A 160 9.08 12.16 4.01
N VAL A 161 8.96 13.33 4.62
CA VAL A 161 9.78 14.54 4.40
C VAL A 161 9.82 15.29 5.73
N PRO A 162 10.97 15.88 6.14
CA PRO A 162 12.21 16.10 5.38
C PRO A 162 13.21 14.95 5.35
N ASP A 163 13.01 13.88 6.14
CA ASP A 163 13.96 12.77 6.27
C ASP A 163 13.28 11.40 6.15
N GLU A 164 13.58 10.66 5.09
CA GLU A 164 12.85 9.45 4.71
C GLU A 164 13.01 8.28 5.70
N ALA A 165 14.19 8.16 6.30
CA ALA A 165 14.44 7.24 7.40
C ALA A 165 15.48 7.82 8.37
N ILE A 166 15.15 7.79 9.66
CA ILE A 166 16.03 8.18 10.76
C ILE A 166 16.17 6.99 11.71
N LEU A 167 17.40 6.56 11.93
CA LEU A 167 17.71 5.63 13.00
C LEU A 167 18.35 6.40 14.16
N VAL A 168 17.67 6.45 15.30
CA VAL A 168 18.18 7.03 16.54
C VAL A 168 18.90 5.93 17.32
N VAL A 169 20.21 6.09 17.49
CA VAL A 169 21.07 5.10 18.19
C VAL A 169 21.84 5.78 19.31
N ASN A 170 21.91 5.12 20.46
CA ASN A 170 22.78 5.56 21.55
C ASN A 170 24.25 5.21 21.28
N ASN A 171 25.10 6.23 21.18
CA ASN A 171 26.53 6.09 20.94
C ASN A 171 27.35 6.74 22.06
N LYS A 172 28.59 6.28 22.23
CA LYS A 172 29.54 6.91 23.16
C LYS A 172 29.91 8.29 22.66
N VAL A 173 29.77 9.30 23.52
CA VAL A 173 30.30 10.64 23.25
C VAL A 173 31.84 10.55 23.11
N PRO A 174 32.43 11.08 22.02
CA PRO A 174 33.88 11.13 21.87
C PRO A 174 34.54 11.84 23.06
N GLY A 175 35.47 11.16 23.73
CA GLY A 175 36.15 11.69 24.91
C GLY A 175 36.66 10.62 25.88
N LEU A 176 37.30 11.10 26.95
CA LEU A 176 37.85 10.26 28.02
C LEU A 176 36.76 9.71 28.97
N GLY A 177 35.56 10.29 28.94
CA GLY A 177 34.40 9.84 29.71
C GLY A 177 33.70 8.62 29.11
N LEU A 178 32.82 8.00 29.90
CA LEU A 178 31.94 6.89 29.49
C LEU A 178 30.48 7.39 29.48
N GLN A 179 30.25 8.46 28.73
CA GLN A 179 28.93 9.07 28.57
C GLN A 179 28.33 8.64 27.24
N LEU A 180 27.04 8.33 27.25
CA LEU A 180 26.26 8.01 26.06
C LEU A 180 25.42 9.21 25.64
N ASP A 181 25.23 9.38 24.33
CA ASP A 181 24.33 10.35 23.73
C ASP A 181 23.59 9.73 22.55
N ALA A 182 22.38 10.22 22.27
CA ALA A 182 21.59 9.77 21.14
C ALA A 182 22.08 10.46 19.87
N SER A 183 22.48 9.66 18.87
CA SER A 183 22.86 10.16 17.55
C SER A 183 21.80 9.76 16.53
N GLU A 184 21.47 10.69 15.65
CA GLU A 184 20.58 10.44 14.51
C GLU A 184 21.40 9.99 13.29
N LEU A 185 21.01 8.86 12.70
CA LEU A 185 21.53 8.37 11.43
C LEU A 185 20.45 8.54 10.36
N ASN A 186 20.64 9.54 9.51
CA ASN A 186 19.68 9.88 8.46
C ASN A 186 20.04 9.16 7.16
N LEU A 187 19.06 8.49 6.57
CA LEU A 187 19.12 7.91 5.23
C LEU A 187 18.20 8.71 4.32
N LEU A 188 18.79 9.61 3.53
CA LEU A 188 18.11 10.40 2.50
C LEU A 188 18.32 9.73 1.14
N TYR A 189 17.30 9.14 0.52
CA TYR A 189 17.46 8.49 -0.79
C TYR A 189 17.81 9.50 -1.86
N LYS A 190 17.23 10.71 -1.83
CA LYS A 190 17.55 11.79 -2.79
C LYS A 190 19.04 12.12 -2.85
N ASP A 191 19.78 11.97 -1.74
CA ASP A 191 21.21 12.29 -1.67
C ASP A 191 22.08 11.15 -2.20
N LYS A 192 21.58 9.91 -2.13
CA LYS A 192 22.31 8.71 -2.56
C LYS A 192 21.98 8.28 -4.00
N TYR A 193 20.74 8.48 -4.43
CA TYR A 193 20.23 8.04 -5.72
C TYR A 193 19.62 9.21 -6.47
N ASN A 194 20.21 9.54 -7.62
CA ASN A 194 19.66 10.54 -8.54
C ASN A 194 18.64 9.88 -9.49
N ALA A 195 17.62 9.24 -8.92
CA ALA A 195 16.60 8.51 -9.65
C ALA A 195 15.21 9.00 -9.23
N GLU A 196 14.32 9.10 -10.21
CA GLU A 196 12.91 9.40 -9.99
C GLU A 196 12.21 8.14 -9.49
N VAL A 197 11.46 8.28 -8.41
CA VAL A 197 10.66 7.20 -7.83
C VAL A 197 9.39 7.07 -8.68
N PRO A 198 9.09 5.89 -9.25
CA PRO A 198 7.90 5.71 -10.07
C PRO A 198 6.64 5.76 -9.20
N ASP A 199 5.52 6.25 -9.77
CA ASP A 199 4.25 6.21 -9.06
C ASP A 199 3.81 4.78 -8.74
N SER A 200 3.02 4.67 -7.67
CA SER A 200 2.42 3.43 -7.19
C SER A 200 1.75 2.58 -8.27
N TYR A 201 1.01 3.20 -9.19
CA TYR A 201 0.34 2.48 -10.28
C TYR A 201 1.31 2.04 -11.37
N GLU A 202 2.37 2.81 -11.65
CA GLU A 202 3.40 2.41 -12.61
C GLU A 202 4.11 1.15 -12.15
N HIS A 203 4.45 1.08 -10.85
CA HIS A 203 5.06 -0.10 -10.24
C HIS A 203 4.12 -1.30 -10.29
N LEU A 204 2.89 -1.15 -9.79
CA LEU A 204 1.92 -2.26 -9.73
C LEU A 204 1.58 -2.77 -11.13
N LEU A 205 1.38 -1.90 -12.10
CA LEU A 205 1.09 -2.33 -13.47
C LEU A 205 2.25 -3.10 -14.09
N LEU A 206 3.49 -2.72 -13.79
CA LEU A 206 4.67 -3.47 -14.21
C LEU A 206 4.68 -4.87 -13.58
N ASP A 207 4.39 -4.98 -12.28
CA ASP A 207 4.29 -6.27 -11.60
C ASP A 207 3.19 -7.16 -12.21
N VAL A 208 2.04 -6.59 -12.56
CA VAL A 208 0.99 -7.34 -13.28
C VAL A 208 1.51 -7.82 -14.63
N ILE A 209 2.31 -7.03 -15.36
CA ILE A 209 2.90 -7.44 -16.65
C ILE A 209 3.91 -8.59 -16.47
N ASP A 210 4.73 -8.52 -15.43
CA ASP A 210 5.70 -9.58 -15.12
C ASP A 210 5.04 -10.82 -14.51
N GLY A 211 3.86 -10.65 -13.93
CA GLY A 211 3.12 -11.68 -13.22
C GLY A 211 3.53 -11.86 -11.77
N ASP A 212 4.20 -10.86 -11.21
CA ASP A 212 4.51 -10.78 -9.79
C ASP A 212 3.24 -10.37 -9.02
N ASN A 213 2.89 -11.13 -7.99
CA ASN A 213 1.71 -10.90 -7.16
C ASN A 213 2.04 -10.55 -5.70
N HIS A 214 3.29 -10.27 -5.35
CA HIS A 214 3.71 -10.03 -3.96
C HIS A 214 3.12 -8.74 -3.36
N LEU A 215 2.86 -7.72 -4.19
CA LEU A 215 2.29 -6.44 -3.76
C LEU A 215 0.77 -6.36 -3.92
N PHE A 216 0.08 -7.50 -4.07
CA PHE A 216 -1.36 -7.56 -4.25
C PHE A 216 -2.02 -8.33 -3.12
N VAL A 217 -3.15 -7.83 -2.64
CA VAL A 217 -3.83 -8.41 -1.49
C VAL A 217 -4.39 -9.78 -1.85
N ARG A 218 -3.97 -10.81 -1.09
CA ARG A 218 -4.47 -12.18 -1.27
C ARG A 218 -5.79 -12.40 -0.53
N SER A 219 -6.59 -13.38 -0.95
CA SER A 219 -7.90 -13.66 -0.34
C SER A 219 -7.85 -14.01 1.15
N ASP A 220 -6.82 -14.71 1.60
CA ASP A 220 -6.63 -15.05 3.02
C ASP A 220 -6.11 -13.86 3.85
N GLU A 221 -5.26 -13.01 3.29
CA GLU A 221 -4.86 -11.73 3.90
C GLU A 221 -6.06 -10.82 4.09
N LEU A 222 -6.90 -10.70 3.07
CA LEU A 222 -8.15 -9.93 3.15
C LEU A 222 -9.07 -10.50 4.23
N THR A 223 -9.19 -11.83 4.31
CA THR A 223 -9.97 -12.50 5.36
C THR A 223 -9.39 -12.23 6.74
N ALA A 224 -8.07 -12.29 6.91
CA ALA A 224 -7.40 -12.02 8.17
C ALA A 224 -7.58 -10.54 8.60
N ALA A 225 -7.47 -9.60 7.68
CA ALA A 225 -7.71 -8.18 7.95
C ALA A 225 -9.15 -7.95 8.44
N TRP A 226 -10.14 -8.54 7.76
CA TRP A 226 -11.54 -8.45 8.20
C TRP A 226 -11.79 -9.15 9.54
N ASN A 227 -11.14 -10.27 9.82
CA ASN A 227 -11.27 -10.94 11.12
C ASN A 227 -10.80 -10.06 12.29
N ILE A 228 -9.82 -9.19 12.06
CA ILE A 228 -9.30 -8.25 13.06
C ILE A 228 -10.24 -7.04 13.19
N LEU A 229 -10.65 -6.44 12.07
CA LEU A 229 -11.40 -5.17 12.08
C LEU A 229 -12.88 -5.35 12.37
N ASN A 230 -13.50 -6.42 11.89
CA ASN A 230 -14.96 -6.59 11.93
C ASN A 230 -15.55 -6.58 13.35
N PRO A 231 -14.95 -7.21 14.38
CA PRO A 231 -15.45 -7.11 15.75
C PRO A 231 -15.47 -5.66 16.27
N VAL A 232 -14.43 -4.88 15.95
CA VAL A 232 -14.30 -3.48 16.36
C VAL A 232 -15.36 -2.62 15.66
N LEU A 233 -15.54 -2.79 14.35
CA LEU A 233 -16.55 -2.08 13.57
C LEU A 233 -17.97 -2.40 14.06
N GLN A 234 -18.27 -3.67 14.33
CA GLN A 234 -19.56 -4.08 14.89
C GLN A 234 -19.83 -3.49 16.27
N GLU A 235 -18.80 -3.34 17.11
CA GLU A 235 -18.95 -2.71 18.43
C GLU A 235 -19.21 -1.20 18.29
N ILE A 236 -18.54 -0.53 17.36
CA ILE A 236 -18.75 0.88 17.04
C ILE A 236 -20.19 1.11 16.58
N ASP A 237 -20.66 0.32 15.59
CA ASP A 237 -22.00 0.46 15.03
C ASP A 237 -23.10 0.10 16.04
N LYS A 238 -22.89 -0.96 16.84
CA LYS A 238 -23.87 -1.43 17.82
C LYS A 238 -24.07 -0.44 18.95
N ASN A 239 -22.99 0.19 19.42
CA ASN A 239 -23.03 1.11 20.56
C ASN A 239 -23.14 2.57 20.13
N ASP A 240 -23.23 2.86 18.83
CA ASP A 240 -23.26 4.21 18.25
C ASP A 240 -22.14 5.09 18.84
N ILE A 241 -20.91 4.55 18.84
CA ILE A 241 -19.77 5.17 19.51
C ILE A 241 -19.38 6.44 18.76
N ALA A 242 -19.67 7.59 19.37
CA ALA A 242 -19.25 8.88 18.84
C ALA A 242 -17.70 9.01 18.90
N PRO A 243 -17.05 9.41 17.78
CA PRO A 243 -15.62 9.71 17.79
C PRO A 243 -15.29 10.83 18.77
N GLU A 244 -14.17 10.70 19.48
CA GLU A 244 -13.67 11.78 20.34
C GLU A 244 -13.24 12.98 19.49
N LEU A 245 -13.74 14.15 19.84
CA LEU A 245 -13.44 15.39 19.12
C LEU A 245 -12.02 15.86 19.46
N TYR A 246 -11.36 16.46 18.48
CA TYR A 246 -10.07 17.09 18.65
C TYR A 246 -9.99 18.37 17.81
N GLU A 247 -9.09 19.27 18.18
CA GLU A 247 -8.91 20.53 17.46
C GLU A 247 -8.35 20.30 16.07
N LEU A 248 -8.85 21.04 15.08
CA LEU A 248 -8.32 20.99 13.72
C LEU A 248 -6.84 21.40 13.71
N GLY A 249 -5.98 20.53 13.18
CA GLY A 249 -4.53 20.71 13.21
C GLY A 249 -3.86 20.16 14.47
N GLY A 250 -4.64 19.72 15.47
CA GLY A 250 -4.13 18.93 16.60
C GLY A 250 -3.73 17.51 16.16
N ARG A 251 -2.95 16.82 16.99
CA ARG A 251 -2.43 15.46 16.73
C ARG A 251 -3.45 14.34 17.01
N GLY A 252 -4.68 14.70 17.37
CA GLY A 252 -5.76 13.77 17.66
C GLY A 252 -6.36 13.94 19.05
N PRO A 253 -7.29 13.04 19.43
CA PRO A 253 -8.00 13.10 20.69
C PRO A 253 -7.14 12.75 21.92
N VAL A 254 -7.54 13.23 23.10
CA VAL A 254 -6.81 12.98 24.36
C VAL A 254 -6.80 11.49 24.69
N GLY A 255 -7.87 10.76 24.34
CA GLY A 255 -7.94 9.31 24.50
C GLY A 255 -6.82 8.54 23.79
N ALA A 256 -6.28 9.06 22.68
CA ALA A 256 -5.15 8.42 21.98
C ALA A 256 -3.87 8.42 22.82
N TYR A 257 -3.58 9.52 23.53
CA TYR A 257 -2.43 9.64 24.44
C TYR A 257 -2.59 8.76 25.68
N TYR A 258 -3.81 8.65 26.21
CA TYR A 258 -4.09 7.74 27.33
C TYR A 258 -3.88 6.27 26.94
N LEU A 259 -4.34 5.89 25.74
CA LEU A 259 -4.15 4.55 25.20
C LEU A 259 -2.66 4.22 25.05
N SER A 260 -1.87 5.15 24.50
CA SER A 260 -0.43 4.93 24.33
C SER A 260 0.28 4.76 25.67
N ALA A 261 0.01 5.65 26.64
CA ALA A 261 0.60 5.60 27.97
C ALA A 261 0.28 4.28 28.69
N LYS A 262 -0.96 3.80 28.57
CA LYS A 262 -1.39 2.51 29.13
C LYS A 262 -0.57 1.33 28.59
N HIS A 263 -0.11 1.41 27.35
CA HIS A 263 0.70 0.38 26.69
C HIS A 263 2.20 0.68 26.71
N GLY A 264 2.64 1.70 27.46
CA GLY A 264 4.05 2.08 27.56
C GLY A 264 4.63 2.69 26.29
N VAL A 265 3.78 3.17 25.37
CA VAL A 265 4.16 3.85 24.15
C VAL A 265 4.10 5.36 24.39
N GLN A 266 5.22 6.05 24.17
CA GLN A 266 5.30 7.50 24.26
C GLN A 266 5.18 8.10 22.86
N TRP A 267 4.19 8.97 22.64
CA TRP A 267 4.15 9.82 21.45
C TRP A 267 5.09 11.00 21.67
N THR A 268 6.03 11.23 20.76
CA THR A 268 6.93 12.38 20.83
C THR A 268 6.19 13.65 20.43
N GLU A 269 6.25 14.66 21.30
CA GLU A 269 5.85 16.03 20.99
C GLU A 269 6.99 16.69 20.21
N ASP A 270 6.80 16.89 18.89
CA ASP A 270 7.62 17.83 18.11
C ASP A 270 6.83 19.12 17.86
#